data_AF-M1ML12-F1
#
_entry.id   AF-M1ML12-F1
#
_cell.length_a   1.000
_cell.length_b   1.000
_cell.length_c   1.000
_cell.angle_alpha   90.00
_cell.angle_beta   90.00
_cell.angle_gamma   90.00
#
_symmetry.space_group_name_H-M   'P 1'
#
loop_
_entity.id
_entity.type
_entity.pdbx_description
1 polymer ?
#
loop_
_entity_poly.entity_id
_entity_poly.type
_entity_poly.pdbx_seq_one_letter_code
_entity_poly.pdbx_strand_id
1 'polypeptide(L)'
;MITKIKKDLNYVLCYTRKPQENLIYSEKLAYSMHIAYSEDGVEFQELNHNSGVLFAKATENDNGSLNAKSLKNPYLFYLADGTFGVIAIRTEAEGENDEQGKGRVLLFTSEDLLQYKEIGLIDLKGDTYVSDIKCHYDEDKKVYVICWSDENGNYYKNFTADILNINSASMPENTEAFIIETVNTEIEGIVPRNVIGVSSEVAHRLICKLIVPTNVEIKVPESVNVASENELKAVKVTAIYSDGTTAMKNVDWNLSEIDWNKPGNYRITGKVHQDHYEFPIATDRADPCIGKWKGKYYFIATNDADGNHSLYMREADNIPDLLKAEEKLIIDSNMYEDIKGLLWAPEFHIVEGDLYIFHGATSGEFFYEESHVMKLKKDGNPMNAADWSRPHRVLKKDGTYLCEAGKNISLDMTNFEIKGEYYVVWSQREFLPEDLGAWLYIAKVDPKEPWKLISDPVVLSKPDYGWANNNVFVDEGPFALIRDEKLFLTFASAMIDATYVVGLLCADKNADLLDPSSWEKGNYPLLTSRSAPGEYGPGHNSYVIDDEGNVWNAYHARPGVDGPRSSGLRRVHFDIDDYPVLDLIEEKDLNPELRNVTMDIIVK
;
A
#
# COMPACT_ATOMS: atom_id res chain seq x y z
N MET A 1 8.65 40.05 -3.95
CA MET A 1 9.86 40.44 -4.71
C MET A 1 10.36 39.14 -5.29
N ILE A 2 10.22 38.91 -6.61
CA ILE A 2 10.54 37.63 -7.26
C ILE A 2 11.98 37.28 -6.89
N THR A 3 12.14 36.35 -5.97
CA THR A 3 13.43 35.79 -5.59
C THR A 3 13.98 35.20 -6.87
N LYS A 4 15.14 35.70 -7.31
CA LYS A 4 15.87 35.19 -8.47
C LYS A 4 15.76 33.66 -8.49
N ILE A 5 15.04 33.12 -9.48
CA ILE A 5 15.08 31.72 -9.84
C ILE A 5 16.57 31.38 -9.99
N LYS A 6 17.14 30.67 -9.02
CA LYS A 6 18.49 30.14 -9.16
C LYS A 6 18.34 28.97 -10.12
N LYS A 7 19.06 29.06 -11.25
CA LYS A 7 18.97 28.15 -12.40
C LYS A 7 19.31 26.67 -12.10
N ASP A 8 19.60 26.34 -10.84
CA ASP A 8 20.00 25.02 -10.34
C ASP A 8 19.11 24.53 -9.18
N LEU A 9 17.98 25.19 -8.89
CA LEU A 9 17.02 24.77 -7.87
C LEU A 9 15.79 24.18 -8.54
N ASN A 10 15.34 23.04 -8.01
CA ASN A 10 14.04 22.47 -8.31
C ASN A 10 13.02 22.97 -7.29
N TYR A 11 11.73 22.82 -7.59
CA TYR A 11 10.67 23.39 -6.78
C TYR A 11 9.64 22.33 -6.39
N VAL A 12 9.21 22.39 -5.13
CA VAL A 12 8.10 21.58 -4.60
C VAL A 12 7.00 22.53 -4.17
N LEU A 13 5.82 22.36 -4.76
CA LEU A 13 4.58 23.02 -4.35
C LEU A 13 3.85 22.09 -3.38
N CYS A 14 3.55 22.56 -2.17
CA CYS A 14 2.57 21.88 -1.31
C CYS A 14 1.17 22.49 -1.50
N TYR A 15 0.15 21.64 -1.39
CA TYR A 15 -1.24 22.04 -1.56
C TYR A 15 -2.19 21.09 -0.84
N THR A 16 -3.45 21.48 -0.71
CA THR A 16 -4.57 20.56 -0.43
C THR A 16 -5.47 20.53 -1.66
N ARG A 17 -6.51 19.70 -1.67
CA ARG A 17 -7.49 19.70 -2.77
C ARG A 17 -8.88 20.15 -2.30
N LYS A 18 -9.71 20.55 -3.25
CA LYS A 18 -11.15 20.67 -3.04
C LYS A 18 -11.74 19.25 -3.01
N PRO A 19 -12.58 18.93 -2.02
CA PRO A 19 -13.24 17.63 -1.99
C PRO A 19 -14.14 17.44 -3.22
N GLN A 20 -14.28 16.19 -3.63
CA GLN A 20 -15.23 15.74 -4.64
C GLN A 20 -16.30 14.88 -3.95
N GLU A 21 -17.12 14.17 -4.72
CA GLU A 21 -18.03 13.19 -4.14
C GLU A 21 -17.28 12.15 -3.30
N ASN A 22 -17.92 11.63 -2.24
CA ASN A 22 -17.26 10.76 -1.25
C ASN A 22 -16.57 9.53 -1.86
N LEU A 23 -17.17 8.94 -2.90
CA LEU A 23 -16.62 7.77 -3.60
C LEU A 23 -15.47 8.10 -4.56
N ILE A 24 -15.24 9.38 -4.87
CA ILE A 24 -14.19 9.82 -5.80
C ILE A 24 -12.99 10.35 -5.02
N TYR A 25 -13.20 11.37 -4.18
CA TYR A 25 -12.13 12.00 -3.40
C TYR A 25 -12.73 12.83 -2.24
N SER A 26 -13.13 12.14 -1.17
CA SER A 26 -13.80 12.74 0.01
C SER A 26 -12.98 13.80 0.73
N GLU A 27 -13.61 14.52 1.66
CA GLU A 27 -12.97 15.49 2.55
C GLU A 27 -11.74 14.93 3.26
N LYS A 28 -11.82 13.68 3.76
CA LYS A 28 -10.72 12.99 4.44
C LYS A 28 -9.48 12.79 3.56
N LEU A 29 -9.69 12.71 2.24
CA LEU A 29 -8.62 12.60 1.24
C LEU A 29 -8.16 13.97 0.72
N ALA A 30 -9.09 14.91 0.57
CA ALA A 30 -8.83 16.25 0.06
C ALA A 30 -8.11 17.16 1.07
N TYR A 31 -8.47 17.03 2.35
CA TYR A 31 -7.85 17.72 3.49
C TYR A 31 -6.66 16.92 4.03
N SER A 32 -5.76 16.60 3.10
CA SER A 32 -4.42 16.07 3.32
C SER A 32 -3.45 16.94 2.53
N MET A 33 -2.16 16.86 2.83
CA MET A 33 -1.17 17.58 2.03
C MET A 33 -0.79 16.73 0.81
N HIS A 34 -0.84 17.37 -0.34
CA HIS A 34 -0.36 16.91 -1.63
C HIS A 34 0.92 17.67 -1.99
N ILE A 35 1.70 17.11 -2.91
CA ILE A 35 2.87 17.78 -3.46
C ILE A 35 2.93 17.67 -4.98
N ALA A 36 3.49 18.71 -5.60
CA ALA A 36 3.78 18.79 -7.02
C ALA A 36 5.21 19.26 -7.23
N TYR A 37 5.81 18.82 -8.33
CA TYR A 37 7.19 19.11 -8.69
C TYR A 37 7.27 20.07 -9.89
N SER A 38 8.30 20.91 -9.91
CA SER A 38 8.62 21.78 -11.05
C SER A 38 10.13 22.02 -11.17
N GLU A 39 10.65 22.00 -12.40
CA GLU A 39 12.05 22.37 -12.71
C GLU A 39 12.26 23.89 -12.76
N ASP A 40 11.25 24.65 -13.17
CA ASP A 40 11.35 26.08 -13.44
C ASP A 40 10.59 26.96 -12.43
N GLY A 41 9.82 26.33 -11.54
CA GLY A 41 8.98 26.99 -10.54
C GLY A 41 7.70 27.60 -11.12
N VAL A 42 7.35 27.25 -12.37
CA VAL A 42 6.18 27.75 -13.10
C VAL A 42 5.27 26.59 -13.50
N GLU A 43 5.80 25.59 -14.20
CA GLU A 43 5.04 24.43 -14.64
C GLU A 43 5.16 23.31 -13.59
N PHE A 44 4.05 23.06 -12.88
CA PHE A 44 3.98 22.05 -11.82
C PHE A 44 3.26 20.79 -12.30
N GLN A 45 3.90 19.64 -12.09
CA GLN A 45 3.33 18.30 -12.27
C GLN A 45 2.97 17.73 -10.90
N GLU A 46 1.74 17.24 -10.74
CA GLU A 46 1.31 16.52 -9.54
C GLU A 46 2.09 15.21 -9.35
N LEU A 47 2.35 14.88 -8.09
CA LEU A 47 2.94 13.60 -7.71
C LEU A 47 1.85 12.70 -7.09
N ASN A 48 2.15 11.39 -6.99
CA ASN A 48 1.29 10.40 -6.33
C ASN A 48 -0.16 10.36 -6.87
N HIS A 49 -0.33 10.42 -8.20
CA HIS A 49 -1.66 10.43 -8.86
C HIS A 49 -2.60 11.55 -8.39
N ASN A 50 -2.05 12.70 -7.96
CA ASN A 50 -2.80 13.78 -7.30
C ASN A 50 -3.49 13.36 -5.99
N SER A 51 -2.88 12.40 -5.28
CA SER A 51 -3.34 11.87 -3.99
C SER A 51 -2.48 12.39 -2.84
N GLY A 52 -3.06 12.43 -1.64
CA GLY A 52 -2.37 12.95 -0.46
C GLY A 52 -1.11 12.15 -0.15
N VAL A 53 -0.07 12.83 0.31
CA VAL A 53 1.19 12.22 0.78
C VAL A 53 1.41 12.43 2.29
N LEU A 54 0.58 13.26 2.93
CA LEU A 54 0.65 13.50 4.36
C LEU A 54 -0.75 13.74 4.93
N PHE A 55 -1.10 12.95 5.93
CA PHE A 55 -2.41 12.96 6.60
C PHE A 55 -2.21 13.20 8.09
N ALA A 56 -3.12 13.94 8.72
CA ALA A 56 -3.19 14.02 10.17
C ALA A 56 -3.65 12.68 10.74
N LYS A 57 -3.07 12.26 11.87
CA LYS A 57 -3.52 11.08 12.59
C LYS A 57 -4.81 11.35 13.36
N ALA A 58 -5.67 10.33 13.41
CA ALA A 58 -6.83 10.28 14.27
C ALA A 58 -6.41 10.42 15.75
N THR A 59 -7.27 11.02 16.56
CA THR A 59 -7.08 11.04 18.02
C THR A 59 -7.76 9.84 18.65
N GLU A 60 -7.09 9.20 19.61
CA GLU A 60 -7.60 8.04 20.34
C GLU A 60 -8.28 8.44 21.66
N ASN A 61 -9.45 7.87 21.92
CA ASN A 61 -10.19 8.02 23.18
C ASN A 61 -9.70 6.98 24.21
N ASP A 62 -10.06 7.15 25.50
CA ASP A 62 -9.64 6.25 26.59
C ASP A 62 -10.09 4.78 26.39
N ASN A 63 -11.19 4.56 25.66
CA ASN A 63 -11.70 3.22 25.31
C ASN A 63 -11.01 2.60 24.08
N GLY A 64 -10.09 3.31 23.44
CA GLY A 64 -9.38 2.91 22.22
C GLY A 64 -10.06 3.28 20.91
N SER A 65 -11.28 3.87 20.94
CA SER A 65 -11.96 4.29 19.71
C SER A 65 -11.27 5.51 19.09
N LEU A 66 -11.33 5.59 17.76
CA LEU A 66 -10.64 6.62 16.99
C LEU A 66 -11.59 7.74 16.57
N ASN A 67 -11.11 8.98 16.63
CA ASN A 67 -11.77 10.13 16.04
C ASN A 67 -10.93 10.59 14.84
N ALA A 68 -11.46 10.40 13.64
CA ALA A 68 -10.77 10.81 12.42
C ALA A 68 -10.48 12.32 12.43
N LYS A 69 -9.27 12.69 11.99
CA LYS A 69 -8.83 14.08 11.84
C LYS A 69 -8.34 14.31 10.43
N SER A 70 -8.36 15.57 10.03
CA SER A 70 -7.86 16.04 8.74
C SER A 70 -6.95 17.24 8.95
N LEU A 71 -6.35 17.75 7.86
CA LEU A 71 -5.54 18.96 7.90
C LEU A 71 -5.94 19.96 6.81
N LYS A 72 -5.84 21.25 7.14
CA LYS A 72 -6.01 22.35 6.19
C LYS A 72 -4.81 23.27 6.24
N ASN A 73 -4.65 24.02 5.16
CA ASN A 73 -3.65 25.07 5.04
C ASN A 73 -2.22 24.63 5.41
N PRO A 74 -1.72 23.47 4.92
CA PRO A 74 -0.35 23.08 5.19
C PRO A 74 0.61 24.16 4.69
N TYR A 75 1.73 24.31 5.39
CA TYR A 75 2.81 25.19 5.04
C TYR A 75 4.14 24.47 5.23
N LEU A 76 4.86 24.28 4.12
CA LEU A 76 6.11 23.54 4.05
C LEU A 76 7.30 24.50 4.20
N PHE A 77 8.28 24.15 5.04
CA PHE A 77 9.45 24.98 5.32
C PHE A 77 10.68 24.12 5.68
N TYR A 78 11.85 24.76 5.71
CA TYR A 78 13.08 24.13 6.17
C TYR A 78 13.25 24.24 7.69
N LEU A 79 13.65 23.13 8.30
CA LEU A 79 14.18 23.10 9.66
C LEU A 79 15.63 23.60 9.66
N ALA A 80 16.11 24.02 10.84
CA ALA A 80 17.44 24.59 11.03
C ALA A 80 18.58 23.64 10.66
N ASP A 81 18.33 22.33 10.64
CA ASP A 81 19.29 21.29 10.24
C ASP A 81 19.26 20.98 8.72
N GLY A 82 18.39 21.64 7.96
CA GLY A 82 18.22 21.43 6.53
C GLY A 82 17.19 20.37 6.14
N THR A 83 16.58 19.68 7.12
CA THR A 83 15.41 18.81 6.88
C THR A 83 14.13 19.62 6.77
N PHE A 84 12.97 18.97 6.65
CA PHE A 84 11.70 19.62 6.34
C PHE A 84 10.74 19.62 7.52
N GLY A 85 10.04 20.74 7.70
CA GLY A 85 8.90 20.89 8.59
C GLY A 85 7.64 21.19 7.80
N VAL A 86 6.52 20.65 8.24
CA VAL A 86 5.19 21.05 7.78
C VAL A 86 4.39 21.49 8.99
N ILE A 87 3.85 22.70 8.97
CA ILE A 87 2.80 23.09 9.90
C ILE A 87 1.46 23.11 9.19
N ALA A 88 0.38 22.74 9.87
CA ALA A 88 -0.97 22.74 9.32
C ALA A 88 -2.01 23.03 10.40
N ILE A 89 -3.22 23.40 9.98
CA ILE A 89 -4.37 23.52 10.87
C ILE A 89 -5.02 22.13 10.94
N ARG A 90 -5.07 21.52 12.13
CA ARG A 90 -5.81 20.26 12.32
C ARG A 90 -7.31 20.56 12.37
N THR A 91 -8.09 19.71 11.72
CA THR A 91 -9.54 19.80 11.67
C THR A 91 -10.18 18.49 12.10
N GLU A 92 -11.49 18.51 12.35
CA GLU A 92 -12.29 17.29 12.30
C GLU A 92 -12.26 16.70 10.88
N ALA A 93 -12.78 15.47 10.74
CA ALA A 93 -12.71 14.68 9.52
C ALA A 93 -13.19 15.42 8.25
N GLU A 94 -14.29 16.17 8.36
CA GLU A 94 -14.94 16.89 7.26
C GLU A 94 -14.49 18.37 7.16
N GLY A 95 -13.44 18.73 7.91
CA GLY A 95 -12.78 20.03 7.82
C GLY A 95 -13.34 21.10 8.75
N GLU A 96 -14.21 20.75 9.69
CA GLU A 96 -14.66 21.61 10.78
C GLU A 96 -13.55 21.88 11.78
N ASN A 97 -13.75 22.92 12.61
CA ASN A 97 -12.80 23.26 13.65
C ASN A 97 -12.66 22.11 14.67
N ASP A 98 -11.43 21.70 14.92
CA ASP A 98 -11.08 20.79 16.02
C ASP A 98 -10.96 21.59 17.32
N GLU A 99 -11.81 21.29 18.31
CA GLU A 99 -11.81 21.99 19.60
C GLU A 99 -10.44 21.88 20.31
N GLN A 100 -9.72 20.77 20.14
CA GLN A 100 -8.37 20.61 20.70
C GLN A 100 -7.30 21.43 19.96
N GLY A 101 -7.60 21.88 18.73
CA GLY A 101 -6.75 22.70 17.87
C GLY A 101 -6.88 24.20 18.12
N LYS A 102 -7.78 24.65 19.00
CA LYS A 102 -7.95 26.08 19.31
C LYS A 102 -6.65 26.69 19.85
N GLY A 103 -6.16 27.75 19.21
CA GLY A 103 -4.88 28.39 19.55
C GLY A 103 -3.65 27.51 19.28
N ARG A 104 -3.78 26.46 18.45
CA ARG A 104 -2.71 25.50 18.18
C ARG A 104 -2.59 25.15 16.70
N VAL A 105 -1.44 24.64 16.30
CA VAL A 105 -1.17 24.16 14.93
C VAL A 105 -0.43 22.84 14.96
N LEU A 106 -0.73 21.95 14.03
CA LEU A 106 -0.10 20.64 13.91
C LEU A 106 1.29 20.77 13.29
N LEU A 107 2.28 20.08 13.85
CA LEU A 107 3.64 20.01 13.32
C LEU A 107 3.97 18.60 12.85
N PHE A 108 4.57 18.52 11.66
CA PHE A 108 5.22 17.34 11.11
C PHE A 108 6.69 17.64 10.79
N THR A 109 7.49 16.60 10.81
CA THR A 109 8.89 16.61 10.35
C THR A 109 9.09 15.56 9.28
N SER A 110 10.03 15.80 8.36
CA SER A 110 10.38 14.87 7.30
C SER A 110 11.84 15.07 6.89
N GLU A 111 12.54 13.97 6.63
CA GLU A 111 13.92 14.02 6.13
C GLU A 111 13.95 14.27 4.60
N ASP A 112 12.99 13.73 3.85
CA ASP A 112 13.05 13.65 2.39
C ASP A 112 11.72 13.94 1.65
N LEU A 113 10.67 14.36 2.38
CA LEU A 113 9.32 14.59 1.87
C LEU A 113 8.59 13.34 1.35
N LEU A 114 9.08 12.14 1.66
CA LEU A 114 8.42 10.87 1.33
C LEU A 114 7.80 10.21 2.56
N GLN A 115 8.41 10.44 3.72
CA GLN A 115 7.92 9.99 5.01
C GLN A 115 7.86 11.16 6.00
N TYR A 116 6.78 11.21 6.76
CA TYR A 116 6.43 12.27 7.69
C TYR A 116 6.14 11.70 9.07
N LYS A 117 6.73 12.36 10.07
CA LYS A 117 6.46 12.11 11.47
C LYS A 117 5.64 13.24 12.05
N GLU A 118 4.44 12.93 12.53
CA GLU A 118 3.63 13.85 13.32
C GLU A 118 4.27 14.06 14.70
N ILE A 119 4.57 15.32 15.04
CA ILE A 119 5.18 15.70 16.32
C ILE A 119 4.09 16.09 17.34
N GLY A 120 3.02 16.74 16.86
CA GLY A 120 1.87 17.13 17.68
C GLY A 120 1.47 18.59 17.48
N LEU A 121 0.59 19.07 18.37
CA LEU A 121 0.03 20.43 18.32
C LEU A 121 0.93 21.43 19.04
N ILE A 122 1.57 22.35 18.30
CA ILE A 122 2.27 23.51 18.86
C ILE A 122 1.24 24.44 19.52
N ASP A 123 1.45 24.75 20.78
CA ASP A 123 0.64 25.70 21.55
C ASP A 123 1.07 27.14 21.29
N LEU A 124 0.28 27.88 20.49
CA LEU A 124 0.53 29.28 20.14
C LEU A 124 0.09 30.25 21.22
N LYS A 125 -0.37 29.76 22.39
CA LYS A 125 -0.85 30.56 23.52
C LYS A 125 -2.00 31.50 23.14
N GLY A 126 -2.76 31.13 22.11
CA GLY A 126 -3.99 31.81 21.67
C GLY A 126 -5.24 31.10 22.20
N ASP A 127 -6.39 31.76 22.09
CA ASP A 127 -7.69 31.25 22.51
C ASP A 127 -8.75 31.28 21.39
N THR A 128 -8.32 31.50 20.14
CA THR A 128 -9.15 31.56 18.93
C THR A 128 -8.78 30.45 17.93
N TYR A 129 -9.66 30.18 16.97
CA TYR A 129 -9.33 29.28 15.88
C TYR A 129 -8.37 29.94 14.89
N VAL A 130 -7.33 29.18 14.55
CA VAL A 130 -6.35 29.58 13.53
C VAL A 130 -7.00 29.44 12.15
N SER A 131 -6.92 30.49 11.33
CA SER A 131 -7.50 30.54 9.99
C SER A 131 -6.46 30.37 8.88
N ASP A 132 -5.26 30.92 9.04
CA ASP A 132 -4.15 30.73 8.10
C ASP A 132 -2.81 30.76 8.83
N ILE A 133 -1.79 30.15 8.26
CA ILE A 133 -0.51 29.87 8.90
C ILE A 133 0.67 29.89 7.92
N LYS A 134 1.82 30.35 8.40
CA LYS A 134 3.12 30.17 7.76
C LYS A 134 4.25 30.13 8.78
N CYS A 135 5.35 29.46 8.43
CA CYS A 135 6.54 29.38 9.28
C CYS A 135 7.81 29.56 8.46
N HIS A 136 8.83 30.17 9.05
CA HIS A 136 10.19 30.13 8.54
C HIS A 136 11.19 30.19 9.70
N TYR A 137 12.40 29.72 9.44
CA TYR A 137 13.54 29.87 10.34
C TYR A 137 14.28 31.18 10.04
N ASP A 138 14.42 32.04 11.04
CA ASP A 138 15.22 33.27 11.00
C ASP A 138 16.65 32.92 11.42
N GLU A 139 17.56 32.79 10.45
CA GLU A 139 18.95 32.38 10.69
C GLU A 139 19.73 33.36 11.57
N ASP A 140 19.47 34.67 11.43
CA ASP A 140 20.17 35.71 12.18
C ASP A 140 19.83 35.64 13.67
N LYS A 141 18.56 35.39 13.99
CA LYS A 141 18.07 35.29 15.37
C LYS A 141 18.09 33.86 15.91
N LYS A 142 18.30 32.87 15.05
CA LYS A 142 18.23 31.44 15.37
C LYS A 142 16.91 31.02 16.00
N VAL A 143 15.81 31.54 15.48
CA VAL A 143 14.46 31.24 15.95
C VAL A 143 13.53 30.95 14.78
N TYR A 144 12.57 30.08 14.98
CA TYR A 144 11.42 29.93 14.11
C TYR A 144 10.42 31.04 14.38
N VAL A 145 9.89 31.63 13.31
CA VAL A 145 8.83 32.63 13.36
C VAL A 145 7.57 32.00 12.76
N ILE A 146 6.56 31.81 13.60
CA ILE A 146 5.25 31.27 13.22
C ILE A 146 4.30 32.45 13.08
N CYS A 147 3.84 32.74 11.87
CA CYS A 147 2.82 33.76 11.63
C CYS A 147 1.48 33.07 11.39
N TRP A 148 0.43 33.57 12.04
CA TRP A 148 -0.92 33.01 11.88
C TRP A 148 -1.99 34.09 11.96
N SER A 149 -3.12 33.84 11.32
CA SER A 149 -4.32 34.66 11.43
C SER A 149 -5.40 33.91 12.19
N ASP A 150 -6.29 34.64 12.86
CA ASP A 150 -7.45 34.06 13.53
C ASP A 150 -8.74 34.24 12.70
N GLU A 151 -9.79 33.57 13.14
CA GLU A 151 -11.14 33.66 12.56
C GLU A 151 -11.78 35.06 12.63
N ASN A 152 -11.22 35.97 13.44
CA ASN A 152 -11.68 37.34 13.57
C ASN A 152 -10.94 38.31 12.63
N GLY A 153 -9.98 37.81 11.85
CA GLY A 153 -9.18 38.60 10.92
C GLY A 153 -8.00 39.33 11.57
N ASN A 154 -7.60 38.94 12.79
CA ASN A 154 -6.39 39.41 13.44
C ASN A 154 -5.19 38.59 13.00
N TYR A 155 -3.99 39.16 13.12
CA TYR A 155 -2.73 38.53 12.72
C TYR A 155 -1.72 38.58 13.84
N TYR A 156 -1.06 37.44 14.04
CA TYR A 156 -0.12 37.22 15.13
C TYR A 156 1.19 36.61 14.63
N LYS A 157 2.23 36.77 15.44
CA LYS A 157 3.50 36.05 15.30
C LYS A 157 3.90 35.46 16.66
N ASN A 158 4.43 34.25 16.64
CA ASN A 158 5.08 33.60 17.77
C ASN A 158 6.52 33.27 17.39
N PHE A 159 7.38 33.17 18.40
CA PHE A 159 8.79 32.81 18.25
C PHE A 159 9.09 31.55 19.05
N THR A 160 9.91 30.66 18.50
CA THR A 160 10.50 29.55 19.26
C THR A 160 11.91 29.24 18.78
N ALA A 161 12.83 28.94 19.70
CA ALA A 161 14.16 28.43 19.36
C ALA A 161 14.17 26.91 19.08
N ASP A 162 13.14 26.19 19.53
CA ASP A 162 13.02 24.74 19.43
C ASP A 162 11.59 24.38 19.00
N ILE A 163 11.37 24.27 17.70
CA ILE A 163 10.05 23.99 17.13
C ILE A 163 9.53 22.59 17.48
N LEU A 164 10.42 21.64 17.83
CA LEU A 164 10.03 20.28 18.19
C LEU A 164 9.45 20.21 19.61
N ASN A 165 9.79 21.18 20.47
CA ASN A 165 9.09 21.38 21.73
C ASN A 165 7.78 22.13 21.49
N ILE A 166 6.68 21.39 21.36
CA ILE A 166 5.33 21.92 21.08
C ILE A 166 4.82 22.97 22.08
N ASN A 167 5.43 23.11 23.27
CA ASN A 167 5.02 24.09 24.27
C ASN A 167 5.90 25.35 24.33
N SER A 168 6.92 25.43 23.48
CA SER A 168 7.99 26.44 23.55
C SER A 168 7.68 27.77 22.87
N ALA A 169 6.58 27.86 22.10
CA ALA A 169 6.22 29.08 21.41
C ALA A 169 5.97 30.23 22.41
N SER A 170 6.47 31.42 22.06
CA SER A 170 6.25 32.64 22.84
C SER A 170 4.77 33.00 22.94
N MET A 171 4.44 34.02 23.74
CA MET A 171 3.13 34.68 23.61
C MET A 171 2.95 35.27 22.21
N PRO A 172 1.73 35.28 21.65
CA PRO A 172 1.47 35.85 20.33
C PRO A 172 1.61 37.38 20.38
N GLU A 173 2.40 37.92 19.45
CA GLU A 173 2.52 39.35 19.22
C GLU A 173 1.67 39.75 18.01
N ASN A 174 0.89 40.83 18.11
CA ASN A 174 0.20 41.39 16.94
C ASN A 174 1.22 41.73 15.84
N THR A 175 0.86 41.45 14.60
CA THR A 175 1.69 41.74 13.42
C THR A 175 0.83 42.26 12.28
N GLU A 176 1.48 42.83 11.27
CA GLU A 176 0.82 43.15 10.00
C GLU A 176 0.31 41.87 9.32
N ALA A 177 -0.74 42.03 8.51
CA ALA A 177 -1.29 40.93 7.72
C ALA A 177 -0.22 40.33 6.81
N PHE A 178 -0.15 39.00 6.77
CA PHE A 178 0.68 38.29 5.80
C PHE A 178 -0.18 37.73 4.67
N ILE A 179 0.47 37.57 3.52
CA ILE A 179 -0.13 36.97 2.33
C ILE A 179 0.71 35.75 1.96
N ILE A 180 0.04 34.68 1.57
CA ILE A 180 0.66 33.52 0.94
C ILE A 180 0.54 33.72 -0.57
N GLU A 181 1.68 33.68 -1.27
CA GLU A 181 1.70 33.93 -2.71
C GLU A 181 0.89 32.86 -3.43
N THR A 182 -0.04 33.30 -4.28
CA THR A 182 -0.86 32.39 -5.08
C THR A 182 -0.04 31.79 -6.21
N VAL A 183 -0.07 30.47 -6.32
CA VAL A 183 0.51 29.71 -7.44
C VAL A 183 -0.62 29.33 -8.39
N ASN A 184 -0.48 29.69 -9.66
CA ASN A 184 -1.44 29.30 -10.69
C ASN A 184 -0.94 28.03 -11.39
N THR A 185 -1.80 27.03 -11.47
CA THR A 185 -1.49 25.72 -12.07
C THR A 185 -2.79 25.08 -12.54
N GLU A 186 -2.68 24.18 -13.51
CA GLU A 186 -3.80 23.43 -14.11
C GLU A 186 -4.09 22.11 -13.37
N ILE A 187 -3.41 21.83 -12.24
CA ILE A 187 -3.64 20.61 -11.45
C ILE A 187 -5.09 20.56 -10.95
N GLU A 188 -5.77 19.45 -11.22
CA GLU A 188 -7.19 19.29 -10.95
C GLU A 188 -7.53 19.44 -9.45
N GLY A 189 -8.44 20.37 -9.14
CA GLY A 189 -8.99 20.56 -7.81
C GLY A 189 -8.02 21.15 -6.78
N ILE A 190 -6.86 21.65 -7.22
CA ILE A 190 -5.83 22.19 -6.34
C ILE A 190 -6.29 23.39 -5.51
N VAL A 191 -5.85 23.44 -4.26
CA VAL A 191 -5.87 24.59 -3.36
C VAL A 191 -4.41 24.86 -2.97
N PRO A 192 -3.68 25.67 -3.77
CA PRO A 192 -2.24 25.84 -3.63
C PRO A 192 -1.89 26.54 -2.33
N ARG A 193 -0.75 26.16 -1.74
CA ARG A 193 -0.23 26.76 -0.51
C ARG A 193 1.09 27.47 -0.75
N ASN A 194 2.22 26.79 -0.61
CA ASN A 194 3.52 27.43 -0.80
C ASN A 194 4.49 26.56 -1.57
N VAL A 195 5.48 27.23 -2.17
CA VAL A 195 6.57 26.62 -2.92
C VAL A 195 7.85 26.77 -2.13
N ILE A 196 8.65 25.72 -2.06
CA ILE A 196 10.04 25.78 -1.61
C ILE A 196 10.97 25.30 -2.72
N GLY A 197 12.18 25.85 -2.76
CA GLY A 197 13.25 25.30 -3.60
C GLY A 197 13.91 24.12 -2.90
N VAL A 198 14.16 23.02 -3.61
CA VAL A 198 14.81 21.81 -3.11
C VAL A 198 16.04 21.46 -3.96
N SER A 199 16.92 20.61 -3.42
CA SER A 199 18.07 20.08 -4.17
C SER A 199 17.61 19.15 -5.30
N SER A 200 18.45 18.97 -6.30
CA SER A 200 18.21 17.97 -7.36
C SER A 200 18.10 16.55 -6.83
N GLU A 201 18.79 16.23 -5.74
CA GLU A 201 18.71 14.92 -5.09
C GLU A 201 17.33 14.66 -4.48
N VAL A 202 16.79 15.62 -3.72
CA VAL A 202 15.43 15.51 -3.14
C VAL A 202 14.39 15.45 -4.24
N ALA A 203 14.49 16.33 -5.23
CA ALA A 203 13.59 16.33 -6.40
C ALA A 203 13.59 14.99 -7.15
N HIS A 204 14.78 14.47 -7.47
CA HIS A 204 14.93 13.20 -8.16
C HIS A 204 14.33 12.04 -7.35
N ARG A 205 14.57 12.02 -6.04
CA ARG A 205 14.01 11.00 -5.15
C ARG A 205 12.48 11.07 -5.09
N LEU A 206 11.90 12.26 -4.97
CA LEU A 206 10.44 12.46 -5.02
C LEU A 206 9.83 11.93 -6.33
N ILE A 207 10.45 12.25 -7.47
CA ILE A 207 10.01 11.76 -8.78
C ILE A 207 10.06 10.23 -8.83
N CYS A 208 11.19 9.62 -8.47
CA CYS A 208 11.36 8.17 -8.56
C CYS A 208 10.41 7.41 -7.63
N LYS A 209 9.96 8.03 -6.54
CA LYS A 209 9.14 7.38 -5.51
C LYS A 209 7.65 7.65 -5.66
N LEU A 210 7.25 8.74 -6.31
CA LEU A 210 5.85 9.17 -6.42
C LEU A 210 5.32 9.26 -7.86
N ILE A 211 6.16 9.03 -8.86
CA ILE A 211 5.73 8.84 -10.25
C ILE A 211 5.94 7.37 -10.61
N VAL A 212 4.87 6.71 -11.06
CA VAL A 212 4.94 5.31 -11.50
C VAL A 212 5.99 5.16 -12.61
N PRO A 213 7.01 4.29 -12.42
CA PRO A 213 8.05 4.11 -13.41
C PRO A 213 7.47 3.64 -14.74
N THR A 214 8.12 4.02 -15.84
CA THR A 214 7.76 3.57 -17.19
C THR A 214 8.99 3.00 -17.86
N ASN A 215 8.84 1.89 -18.58
CA ASN A 215 9.93 1.31 -19.36
C ASN A 215 10.37 2.26 -20.48
N VAL A 216 11.63 2.68 -20.44
CA VAL A 216 12.22 3.66 -21.38
C VAL A 216 13.25 3.03 -22.31
N GLU A 217 13.83 1.88 -21.96
CA GLU A 217 14.81 1.18 -22.79
C GLU A 217 14.73 -0.34 -22.59
N ILE A 218 15.01 -1.10 -23.64
CA ILE A 218 15.31 -2.54 -23.55
C ILE A 218 16.76 -2.74 -23.98
N LYS A 219 17.60 -3.12 -23.02
CA LYS A 219 19.01 -3.43 -23.26
C LYS A 219 19.15 -4.91 -23.63
N VAL A 220 19.60 -5.15 -24.85
CA VAL A 220 19.84 -6.48 -25.42
C VAL A 220 21.34 -6.78 -25.38
N PRO A 221 21.77 -8.01 -25.02
CA PRO A 221 23.16 -8.42 -25.16
C PRO A 221 23.65 -8.23 -26.61
N GLU A 222 24.86 -7.70 -26.81
CA GLU A 222 25.41 -7.49 -28.16
C GLU A 222 25.52 -8.79 -28.94
N SER A 223 26.10 -9.82 -28.31
CA SER A 223 26.10 -11.17 -28.84
C SER A 223 26.20 -12.23 -27.75
N VAL A 224 25.60 -13.40 -28.02
CA VAL A 224 25.63 -14.57 -27.13
C VAL A 224 26.06 -15.81 -27.90
N ASN A 225 26.80 -16.69 -27.21
CA ASN A 225 27.15 -18.00 -27.73
C ASN A 225 26.11 -19.02 -27.26
N VAL A 226 25.47 -19.73 -28.17
CA VAL A 226 24.45 -20.73 -27.86
C VAL A 226 24.70 -22.02 -28.63
N ALA A 227 24.53 -23.16 -27.96
CA ALA A 227 24.63 -24.49 -28.55
C ALA A 227 23.26 -25.13 -28.82
N SER A 228 22.17 -24.54 -28.30
CA SER A 228 20.83 -25.07 -28.47
C SER A 228 19.74 -24.00 -28.35
N GLU A 229 18.54 -24.35 -28.82
CA GLU A 229 17.33 -23.55 -28.63
C GLU A 229 17.05 -23.25 -27.15
N ASN A 230 17.27 -24.21 -26.25
CA ASN A 230 17.04 -24.02 -24.82
C ASN A 230 18.00 -22.99 -24.21
N GLU A 231 19.26 -22.97 -24.64
CA GLU A 231 20.21 -21.94 -24.22
C GLU A 231 19.80 -20.56 -24.71
N LEU A 232 19.26 -20.46 -25.92
CA LEU A 232 18.77 -19.19 -26.46
C LEU A 232 17.50 -18.70 -25.75
N LYS A 233 16.55 -19.59 -25.44
CA LYS A 233 15.34 -19.25 -24.67
C LYS A 233 15.66 -18.75 -23.26
N ALA A 234 16.77 -19.20 -22.67
CA ALA A 234 17.24 -18.73 -21.38
C ALA A 234 17.90 -17.33 -21.43
N VAL A 235 18.15 -16.76 -22.61
CA VAL A 235 18.71 -15.42 -22.76
C VAL A 235 17.64 -14.37 -22.44
N LYS A 236 17.86 -13.66 -21.36
CA LYS A 236 17.02 -12.54 -20.93
C LYS A 236 17.56 -11.20 -21.43
N VAL A 237 16.68 -10.23 -21.59
CA VAL A 237 17.01 -8.81 -21.84
C VAL A 237 16.69 -7.99 -20.60
N THR A 238 17.28 -6.81 -20.49
CA THR A 238 17.06 -5.92 -19.34
C THR A 238 16.16 -4.76 -19.75
N ALA A 239 14.97 -4.68 -19.15
CA ALA A 239 14.15 -3.49 -19.17
C ALA A 239 14.71 -2.45 -18.20
N ILE A 240 14.88 -1.22 -18.66
CA ILE A 240 15.29 -0.07 -17.86
C ILE A 240 14.09 0.87 -17.74
N TYR A 241 13.85 1.37 -16.53
CA TYR A 241 12.72 2.23 -16.21
C TYR A 241 13.16 3.68 -16.00
N SER A 242 12.19 4.61 -16.07
CA SER A 242 12.41 6.06 -15.96
C SER A 242 13.05 6.52 -14.65
N ASP A 243 12.98 5.71 -13.60
CA ASP A 243 13.62 5.92 -12.29
C ASP A 243 15.03 5.27 -12.20
N GLY A 244 15.51 4.65 -13.28
CA GLY A 244 16.79 3.94 -13.34
C GLY A 244 16.77 2.51 -12.80
N THR A 245 15.64 2.04 -12.25
CA THR A 245 15.48 0.64 -11.85
C THR A 245 15.44 -0.27 -13.09
N THR A 246 15.57 -1.59 -12.88
CA THR A 246 15.60 -2.55 -13.98
C THR A 246 14.82 -3.83 -13.68
N ALA A 247 14.40 -4.53 -14.73
CA ALA A 247 13.81 -5.86 -14.63
C ALA A 247 14.34 -6.75 -15.76
N MET A 248 14.59 -8.02 -15.46
CA MET A 248 14.94 -9.00 -16.49
C MET A 248 13.66 -9.49 -17.17
N LYS A 249 13.64 -9.54 -18.50
CA LYS A 249 12.51 -9.98 -19.30
C LYS A 249 12.92 -11.12 -20.23
N ASN A 250 12.02 -12.09 -20.39
CA ASN A 250 12.16 -13.13 -21.40
C ASN A 250 11.91 -12.56 -22.80
N VAL A 251 12.35 -13.28 -23.82
CA VAL A 251 12.12 -12.91 -25.22
C VAL A 251 11.63 -14.11 -26.00
N ASP A 252 10.52 -13.93 -26.70
CA ASP A 252 10.02 -14.85 -27.70
C ASP A 252 10.84 -14.69 -28.99
N TRP A 253 11.99 -15.37 -29.05
CA TRP A 253 12.90 -15.33 -30.20
C TRP A 253 12.32 -16.01 -31.43
N ASN A 254 12.49 -15.40 -32.60
CA ASN A 254 12.20 -16.05 -33.88
C ASN A 254 13.33 -17.00 -34.27
N LEU A 255 13.03 -18.30 -34.21
CA LEU A 255 14.01 -19.37 -34.46
C LEU A 255 14.06 -19.84 -35.91
N SER A 256 13.16 -19.35 -36.78
CA SER A 256 12.96 -19.90 -38.13
C SER A 256 14.17 -19.76 -39.06
N GLU A 257 15.07 -18.81 -38.78
CA GLU A 257 16.26 -18.53 -39.59
C GLU A 257 17.55 -19.17 -39.03
N ILE A 258 17.46 -19.91 -37.93
CA ILE A 258 18.62 -20.53 -37.27
C ILE A 258 18.79 -21.98 -37.76
N ASP A 259 19.97 -22.30 -38.30
CA ASP A 259 20.38 -23.69 -38.56
C ASP A 259 21.31 -24.16 -37.44
N TRP A 260 20.76 -24.88 -36.47
CA TRP A 260 21.48 -25.40 -35.30
C TRP A 260 22.57 -26.43 -35.63
N ASN A 261 22.64 -26.95 -36.86
CA ASN A 261 23.69 -27.88 -37.28
C ASN A 261 24.85 -27.17 -37.98
N LYS A 262 24.76 -25.85 -38.16
CA LYS A 262 25.75 -25.06 -38.87
C LYS A 262 26.32 -23.99 -37.94
N PRO A 263 27.55 -24.18 -37.44
CA PRO A 263 28.22 -23.14 -36.66
C PRO A 263 28.36 -21.85 -37.47
N GLY A 264 28.09 -20.72 -36.84
CA GLY A 264 28.12 -19.43 -37.52
C GLY A 264 27.42 -18.31 -36.76
N ASN A 265 27.47 -17.11 -37.34
CA ASN A 265 26.80 -15.92 -36.81
C ASN A 265 25.43 -15.77 -37.45
N TYR A 266 24.40 -15.58 -36.64
CA TYR A 266 23.02 -15.36 -37.06
C TYR A 266 22.51 -14.07 -36.44
N ARG A 267 21.80 -13.25 -37.24
CA ARG A 267 21.05 -12.10 -36.74
C ARG A 267 19.62 -12.58 -36.49
N ILE A 268 19.13 -12.47 -35.27
CA ILE A 268 17.77 -12.91 -34.92
C ILE A 268 16.92 -11.74 -34.46
N THR A 269 15.61 -11.86 -34.69
CA THR A 269 14.58 -10.97 -34.15
C THR A 269 13.85 -11.67 -33.01
N GLY A 270 13.29 -10.90 -32.08
CA GLY A 270 12.45 -11.43 -31.02
C GLY A 270 11.49 -10.37 -30.51
N LYS A 271 10.50 -10.81 -29.76
CA LYS A 271 9.58 -9.93 -29.04
C LYS A 271 9.78 -10.13 -27.54
N VAL A 272 10.01 -9.06 -26.80
CA VAL A 272 10.07 -9.12 -25.33
C VAL A 272 8.74 -9.66 -24.83
N HIS A 273 8.83 -10.71 -24.02
CA HIS A 273 7.69 -11.44 -23.50
C HIS A 273 7.05 -10.67 -22.34
N GLN A 274 5.73 -10.60 -22.36
CA GLN A 274 4.89 -10.09 -21.28
C GLN A 274 3.55 -10.80 -21.37
N ASP A 275 3.19 -11.50 -20.30
CA ASP A 275 1.84 -12.03 -20.14
C ASP A 275 0.83 -10.88 -20.04
N HIS A 276 -0.37 -11.11 -20.57
CA HIS A 276 -1.47 -10.16 -20.51
C HIS A 276 -2.57 -10.68 -19.59
N TYR A 277 -2.91 -9.90 -18.57
CA TYR A 277 -3.90 -10.21 -17.56
C TYR A 277 -5.00 -9.14 -17.58
N GLU A 278 -5.98 -9.32 -18.47
CA GLU A 278 -7.14 -8.44 -18.55
C GLU A 278 -7.91 -8.42 -17.22
N PHE A 279 -8.13 -7.23 -16.67
CA PHE A 279 -8.95 -7.07 -15.48
C PHE A 279 -10.45 -7.06 -15.86
N PRO A 280 -11.30 -7.86 -15.17
CA PRO A 280 -10.96 -8.83 -14.13
C PRO A 280 -10.50 -10.19 -14.68
N ILE A 281 -9.52 -10.81 -14.01
CA ILE A 281 -9.08 -12.19 -14.30
C ILE A 281 -10.09 -13.23 -13.78
N ALA A 282 -10.91 -12.86 -12.80
CA ALA A 282 -12.04 -13.66 -12.33
C ALA A 282 -13.12 -12.75 -11.71
N THR A 283 -14.29 -12.71 -12.33
CA THR A 283 -15.47 -11.96 -11.85
C THR A 283 -16.08 -12.62 -10.61
N ASP A 284 -16.61 -11.83 -9.68
CA ASP A 284 -17.25 -12.30 -8.44
C ASP A 284 -16.32 -13.20 -7.59
N ARG A 285 -15.02 -12.89 -7.65
CA ARG A 285 -13.97 -13.52 -6.85
C ARG A 285 -13.23 -12.41 -6.11
N ALA A 286 -13.54 -12.28 -4.82
CA ALA A 286 -12.86 -11.36 -3.92
C ALA A 286 -11.72 -12.07 -3.18
N ASP A 287 -10.85 -11.28 -2.55
CA ASP A 287 -9.77 -11.77 -1.68
C ASP A 287 -8.91 -12.89 -2.31
N PRO A 288 -8.36 -12.69 -3.53
CA PRO A 288 -7.73 -13.76 -4.27
C PRO A 288 -6.36 -14.15 -3.68
N CYS A 289 -6.15 -15.46 -3.54
CA CYS A 289 -4.87 -16.05 -3.23
C CYS A 289 -4.41 -16.98 -4.36
N ILE A 290 -3.21 -16.72 -4.90
CA ILE A 290 -2.50 -17.65 -5.76
C ILE A 290 -1.35 -18.27 -4.97
N GLY A 291 -1.34 -19.59 -4.84
CA GLY A 291 -0.29 -20.34 -4.15
C GLY A 291 0.44 -21.28 -5.09
N LYS A 292 1.70 -21.62 -4.77
CA LYS A 292 2.47 -22.64 -5.48
C LYS A 292 2.72 -23.84 -4.59
N TRP A 293 2.35 -25.03 -5.05
CA TRP A 293 2.53 -26.27 -4.30
C TRP A 293 2.95 -27.41 -5.21
N LYS A 294 4.04 -28.10 -4.84
CA LYS A 294 4.61 -29.24 -5.58
C LYS A 294 4.73 -29.03 -7.10
N GLY A 295 5.14 -27.83 -7.52
CA GLY A 295 5.38 -27.49 -8.92
C GLY A 295 4.15 -27.04 -9.72
N LYS A 296 2.99 -26.87 -9.08
CA LYS A 296 1.76 -26.34 -9.69
C LYS A 296 1.29 -25.07 -9.01
N TYR A 297 0.49 -24.29 -9.72
CA TYR A 297 -0.19 -23.10 -9.22
C TYR A 297 -1.63 -23.42 -8.87
N TYR A 298 -2.11 -22.79 -7.81
CA TYR A 298 -3.47 -22.92 -7.29
C TYR A 298 -4.07 -21.54 -7.07
N PHE A 299 -5.33 -21.35 -7.44
CA PHE A 299 -6.10 -20.13 -7.18
C PHE A 299 -7.29 -20.46 -6.31
N ILE A 300 -7.52 -19.63 -5.29
CA ILE A 300 -8.67 -19.68 -4.40
C ILE A 300 -9.07 -18.25 -4.01
N ALA A 301 -10.35 -18.01 -3.77
CA ALA A 301 -10.90 -16.68 -3.53
C ALA A 301 -12.25 -16.78 -2.82
N THR A 302 -12.68 -15.69 -2.17
CA THR A 302 -14.06 -15.53 -1.68
C THR A 302 -15.03 -15.53 -2.87
N ASN A 303 -16.12 -16.30 -2.77
CA ASN A 303 -17.13 -16.43 -3.82
C ASN A 303 -18.29 -15.44 -3.62
N ASP A 304 -18.14 -14.21 -4.12
CA ASP A 304 -19.20 -13.20 -4.04
C ASP A 304 -20.47 -13.62 -4.81
N ALA A 305 -20.34 -14.48 -5.84
CA ALA A 305 -21.46 -14.89 -6.69
C ALA A 305 -22.52 -15.75 -5.98
N ASP A 306 -22.18 -16.42 -4.88
CA ASP A 306 -23.13 -17.21 -4.09
C ASP A 306 -23.41 -16.63 -2.71
N GLY A 307 -22.98 -15.39 -2.45
CA GLY A 307 -23.11 -14.77 -1.13
C GLY A 307 -22.11 -15.30 -0.10
N ASN A 308 -20.96 -15.81 -0.56
CA ASN A 308 -19.83 -16.25 0.26
C ASN A 308 -20.08 -17.58 0.98
N HIS A 309 -20.82 -18.50 0.35
CA HIS A 309 -21.21 -19.79 0.94
C HIS A 309 -20.35 -20.96 0.49
N SER A 310 -19.39 -20.74 -0.40
CA SER A 310 -18.48 -21.77 -0.88
C SER A 310 -17.11 -21.24 -1.27
N LEU A 311 -16.11 -22.12 -1.21
CA LEU A 311 -14.77 -21.88 -1.72
C LEU A 311 -14.42 -22.91 -2.79
N TYR A 312 -14.01 -22.41 -3.96
CA TYR A 312 -13.58 -23.19 -5.10
C TYR A 312 -12.09 -22.98 -5.40
N MET A 313 -11.43 -24.03 -5.86
CA MET A 313 -10.01 -24.01 -6.22
C MET A 313 -9.81 -24.29 -7.71
N ARG A 314 -8.83 -23.62 -8.33
CA ARG A 314 -8.29 -23.95 -9.66
C ARG A 314 -6.87 -24.48 -9.53
N GLU A 315 -6.42 -25.31 -10.47
CA GLU A 315 -5.04 -25.82 -10.57
C GLU A 315 -4.54 -25.72 -12.01
N ALA A 316 -3.28 -25.31 -12.20
CA ALA A 316 -2.58 -25.40 -13.47
C ALA A 316 -1.05 -25.47 -13.27
N ASP A 317 -0.31 -25.77 -14.35
CA ASP A 317 1.15 -25.82 -14.32
C ASP A 317 1.79 -24.40 -14.41
N ASN A 318 1.04 -23.40 -14.85
CA ASN A 318 1.47 -21.99 -14.95
C ASN A 318 0.28 -21.04 -14.68
N ILE A 319 0.58 -19.76 -14.41
CA ILE A 319 -0.43 -18.74 -14.07
C ILE A 319 -1.39 -18.45 -15.26
N PRO A 320 -0.93 -18.26 -16.52
CA PRO A 320 -1.85 -18.03 -17.65
C PRO A 320 -2.92 -19.11 -17.85
N ASP A 321 -2.55 -20.39 -17.66
CA ASP A 321 -3.49 -21.51 -17.77
C ASP A 321 -4.39 -21.63 -16.54
N LEU A 322 -3.91 -21.22 -15.35
CA LEU A 322 -4.69 -21.21 -14.11
C LEU A 322 -5.96 -20.36 -14.23
N LEU A 323 -5.88 -19.23 -14.93
CA LEU A 323 -7.00 -18.31 -15.11
C LEU A 323 -8.15 -18.93 -15.92
N LYS A 324 -7.87 -19.99 -16.69
CA LYS A 324 -8.84 -20.71 -17.54
C LYS A 324 -9.20 -22.08 -16.97
N ALA A 325 -8.55 -22.51 -15.90
CA ALA A 325 -8.73 -23.82 -15.32
C ALA A 325 -10.11 -23.99 -14.67
N GLU A 326 -10.59 -25.23 -14.63
CA GLU A 326 -11.87 -25.58 -14.01
C GLU A 326 -11.80 -25.40 -12.49
N GLU A 327 -12.88 -24.87 -11.91
CA GLU A 327 -13.07 -24.76 -10.47
C GLU A 327 -13.56 -26.08 -9.86
N LYS A 328 -12.96 -26.49 -8.73
CA LYS A 328 -13.43 -27.61 -7.90
C LYS A 328 -13.81 -27.11 -6.51
N LEU A 329 -14.98 -27.54 -6.04
CA LEU A 329 -15.46 -27.22 -4.71
C LEU A 329 -14.55 -27.85 -3.65
N ILE A 330 -14.09 -27.03 -2.69
CA ILE A 330 -13.25 -27.47 -1.58
C ILE A 330 -14.03 -27.50 -0.28
N ILE A 331 -14.85 -26.48 -0.02
CA ILE A 331 -15.70 -26.39 1.16
C ILE A 331 -16.94 -25.54 0.85
N ASP A 332 -18.08 -25.91 1.44
CA ASP A 332 -19.30 -25.09 1.46
C ASP A 332 -19.94 -25.10 2.85
N SER A 333 -20.89 -24.18 3.04
CA SER A 333 -21.63 -23.99 4.30
C SER A 333 -22.63 -25.11 4.64
N ASN A 334 -22.70 -26.19 3.87
CA ASN A 334 -23.53 -27.38 4.14
C ASN A 334 -22.70 -28.59 4.58
N MET A 335 -21.37 -28.52 4.52
CA MET A 335 -20.49 -29.65 4.85
C MET A 335 -20.40 -29.95 6.36
N TYR A 336 -20.53 -28.92 7.21
CA TYR A 336 -20.40 -29.04 8.66
C TYR A 336 -21.54 -28.31 9.39
N GLU A 337 -21.98 -28.84 10.53
CA GLU A 337 -23.10 -28.27 11.30
C GLU A 337 -22.77 -26.91 11.92
N ASP A 338 -21.50 -26.71 12.29
CA ASP A 338 -20.96 -25.52 12.94
C ASP A 338 -20.37 -24.48 11.97
N ILE A 339 -20.33 -24.78 10.66
CA ILE A 339 -19.84 -23.87 9.61
C ILE A 339 -20.93 -23.73 8.55
N LYS A 340 -21.82 -22.77 8.78
CA LYS A 340 -23.08 -22.64 8.03
C LYS A 340 -23.38 -21.24 7.49
N GLY A 341 -22.51 -20.27 7.78
CA GLY A 341 -22.65 -18.90 7.30
C GLY A 341 -21.64 -18.61 6.19
N LEU A 342 -20.80 -17.61 6.45
CA LEU A 342 -19.88 -17.04 5.46
C LEU A 342 -18.55 -17.80 5.47
N LEU A 343 -17.91 -17.86 4.30
CA LEU A 343 -16.58 -18.40 4.07
C LEU A 343 -15.77 -17.35 3.32
N TRP A 344 -14.72 -16.82 3.95
CA TRP A 344 -14.02 -15.63 3.48
C TRP A 344 -12.50 -15.81 3.40
N ALA A 345 -11.90 -15.06 2.48
CA ALA A 345 -10.47 -14.79 2.39
C ALA A 345 -9.56 -16.02 2.57
N PRO A 346 -9.70 -17.05 1.72
CA PRO A 346 -8.83 -18.21 1.80
C PRO A 346 -7.41 -17.91 1.31
N GLU A 347 -6.42 -18.26 2.13
CA GLU A 347 -5.00 -18.11 1.82
C GLU A 347 -4.24 -19.44 1.87
N PHE A 348 -3.36 -19.67 0.90
CA PHE A 348 -2.44 -20.80 0.90
C PHE A 348 -1.18 -20.49 1.70
N HIS A 349 -0.86 -21.36 2.67
CA HIS A 349 0.36 -21.25 3.47
C HIS A 349 1.09 -22.59 3.56
N ILE A 350 2.42 -22.53 3.53
CA ILE A 350 3.28 -23.69 3.74
C ILE A 350 3.91 -23.59 5.13
N VAL A 351 3.53 -24.50 6.03
CA VAL A 351 4.04 -24.54 7.41
C VAL A 351 4.70 -25.90 7.65
N GLU A 352 5.97 -25.90 8.04
CA GLU A 352 6.81 -27.11 8.16
C GLU A 352 6.75 -28.06 6.94
N GLY A 353 6.56 -27.49 5.74
CA GLY A 353 6.51 -28.25 4.50
C GLY A 353 5.17 -28.93 4.20
N ASP A 354 4.13 -28.68 5.00
CA ASP A 354 2.75 -29.08 4.72
C ASP A 354 1.93 -27.88 4.21
N LEU A 355 0.93 -28.15 3.36
CA LEU A 355 0.04 -27.11 2.81
C LEU A 355 -1.20 -26.90 3.69
N TYR A 356 -1.53 -25.64 3.93
CA TYR A 356 -2.67 -25.19 4.71
C TYR A 356 -3.51 -24.17 3.94
N ILE A 357 -4.80 -24.10 4.28
CA ILE A 357 -5.70 -22.99 3.91
C ILE A 357 -6.09 -22.28 5.21
N PHE A 358 -5.77 -20.99 5.30
CA PHE A 358 -6.26 -20.09 6.35
C PHE A 358 -7.48 -19.36 5.78
N HIS A 359 -8.59 -19.28 6.50
CA HIS A 359 -9.79 -18.61 6.00
C HIS A 359 -10.71 -18.17 7.15
N GLY A 360 -11.60 -17.22 6.87
CA GLY A 360 -12.75 -16.90 7.72
C GLY A 360 -13.86 -17.94 7.55
N ALA A 361 -14.48 -18.33 8.67
CA ALA A 361 -15.72 -19.10 8.64
C ALA A 361 -16.65 -18.70 9.78
N THR A 362 -17.96 -18.71 9.52
CA THR A 362 -18.96 -18.43 10.57
C THR A 362 -19.91 -19.59 10.84
N SER A 363 -20.36 -19.66 12.09
CA SER A 363 -21.48 -20.50 12.49
C SER A 363 -22.85 -19.84 12.23
N GLY A 364 -22.94 -18.71 11.53
CA GLY A 364 -24.18 -17.94 11.42
C GLY A 364 -24.03 -16.60 10.71
N GLU A 365 -24.44 -15.51 11.36
CA GLU A 365 -24.34 -14.15 10.81
C GLU A 365 -22.91 -13.58 10.93
N PHE A 366 -22.66 -12.44 10.27
CA PHE A 366 -21.37 -11.75 10.21
C PHE A 366 -20.66 -11.59 11.58
N PHE A 367 -21.40 -11.30 12.65
CA PHE A 367 -20.81 -11.10 13.99
C PHE A 367 -20.20 -12.37 14.62
N TYR A 368 -20.25 -13.50 13.92
CA TYR A 368 -19.69 -14.79 14.32
C TYR A 368 -18.50 -15.20 13.44
N GLU A 369 -17.95 -14.25 12.67
CA GLU A 369 -16.78 -14.46 11.81
C GLU A 369 -15.50 -14.71 12.61
N GLU A 370 -14.84 -15.82 12.32
CA GLU A 370 -13.65 -16.24 13.04
C GLU A 370 -12.65 -16.93 12.13
N SER A 371 -11.37 -16.76 12.44
CA SER A 371 -10.29 -17.38 11.68
C SER A 371 -10.25 -18.89 11.92
N HIS A 372 -10.11 -19.62 10.83
CA HIS A 372 -10.00 -21.07 10.78
C HIS A 372 -8.83 -21.52 9.91
N VAL A 373 -8.34 -22.73 10.16
CA VAL A 373 -7.25 -23.34 9.39
C VAL A 373 -7.62 -24.76 8.96
N MET A 374 -7.42 -25.08 7.69
CA MET A 374 -7.54 -26.43 7.13
C MET A 374 -6.14 -26.93 6.73
N LYS A 375 -5.87 -28.20 6.96
CA LYS A 375 -4.60 -28.85 6.61
C LYS A 375 -4.82 -29.87 5.50
N LEU A 376 -3.99 -29.84 4.46
CA LEU A 376 -3.96 -30.91 3.47
C LEU A 376 -3.29 -32.14 4.09
N LYS A 377 -3.93 -33.31 3.98
CA LYS A 377 -3.31 -34.56 4.46
C LYS A 377 -2.02 -34.85 3.70
N LYS A 378 -1.11 -35.59 4.34
CA LYS A 378 0.13 -36.04 3.70
C LYS A 378 -0.16 -36.77 2.38
N ASP A 379 0.53 -36.34 1.32
CA ASP A 379 0.38 -36.85 -0.06
C ASP A 379 -1.03 -36.69 -0.65
N GLY A 380 -1.85 -35.80 -0.07
CA GLY A 380 -3.17 -35.44 -0.58
C GLY A 380 -3.10 -34.59 -1.86
N ASN A 381 -4.23 -34.56 -2.57
CA ASN A 381 -4.46 -33.71 -3.73
C ASN A 381 -5.21 -32.43 -3.30
N PRO A 382 -4.64 -31.22 -3.46
CA PRO A 382 -5.30 -29.96 -3.10
C PRO A 382 -6.68 -29.79 -3.76
N MET A 383 -6.88 -30.33 -4.96
CA MET A 383 -8.14 -30.26 -5.71
C MET A 383 -9.22 -31.25 -5.23
N ASN A 384 -8.95 -32.04 -4.18
CA ASN A 384 -9.89 -32.99 -3.61
C ASN A 384 -10.31 -32.56 -2.20
N ALA A 385 -11.56 -32.12 -2.04
CA ALA A 385 -12.13 -31.70 -0.76
C ALA A 385 -11.92 -32.73 0.38
N ALA A 386 -12.00 -34.03 0.08
CA ALA A 386 -11.84 -35.10 1.08
C ALA A 386 -10.40 -35.29 1.59
N ASP A 387 -9.43 -34.61 0.97
CA ASP A 387 -8.02 -34.64 1.40
C ASP A 387 -7.69 -33.53 2.39
N TRP A 388 -8.57 -32.54 2.55
CA TRP A 388 -8.45 -31.48 3.53
C TRP A 388 -9.06 -31.89 4.87
N SER A 389 -8.43 -31.47 5.97
CA SER A 389 -9.04 -31.54 7.29
C SER A 389 -10.27 -30.65 7.35
N ARG A 390 -11.13 -30.89 8.36
CA ARG A 390 -12.11 -29.88 8.74
C ARG A 390 -11.42 -28.55 9.11
N PRO A 391 -12.13 -27.42 9.03
CA PRO A 391 -11.62 -26.15 9.56
C PRO A 391 -11.43 -26.21 11.08
N HIS A 392 -10.24 -25.82 11.53
CA HIS A 392 -9.86 -25.70 12.94
C HIS A 392 -9.91 -24.22 13.35
N ARG A 393 -10.81 -23.86 14.25
CA ARG A 393 -10.93 -22.50 14.79
C ARG A 393 -9.67 -22.11 15.57
N VAL A 394 -9.21 -20.87 15.39
CA VAL A 394 -7.98 -20.40 16.00
C VAL A 394 -8.12 -20.24 17.52
N LEU A 395 -7.07 -20.67 18.23
CA LEU A 395 -6.96 -20.72 19.68
C LEU A 395 -5.87 -19.77 20.18
N LYS A 396 -6.10 -19.15 21.33
CA LYS A 396 -5.08 -18.48 22.14
C LYS A 396 -4.11 -19.51 22.73
N LYS A 397 -3.00 -19.01 23.27
CA LYS A 397 -1.98 -19.84 23.92
C LYS A 397 -2.48 -20.68 25.09
N ASP A 398 -3.55 -20.26 25.77
CA ASP A 398 -4.19 -20.99 26.87
C ASP A 398 -5.20 -22.04 26.41
N GLY A 399 -5.45 -22.17 25.10
CA GLY A 399 -6.39 -23.12 24.49
C GLY A 399 -7.83 -22.61 24.40
N THR A 400 -8.12 -21.37 24.80
CA THR A 400 -9.42 -20.73 24.55
C THR A 400 -9.51 -20.19 23.12
N TYR A 401 -10.71 -19.94 22.60
CA TYR A 401 -10.88 -19.36 21.27
C TYR A 401 -10.35 -17.92 21.21
N LEU A 402 -9.82 -17.53 20.04
CA LEU A 402 -9.28 -16.19 19.80
C LEU A 402 -10.32 -15.09 20.06
N CYS A 403 -11.54 -15.30 19.55
CA CYS A 403 -12.67 -14.40 19.65
C CYS A 403 -13.85 -15.02 20.40
N GLU A 404 -14.70 -14.15 20.95
CA GLU A 404 -16.00 -14.49 21.51
C GLU A 404 -17.08 -14.10 20.50
N ALA A 405 -17.63 -15.11 19.82
CA ALA A 405 -18.64 -14.93 18.78
C ALA A 405 -19.82 -14.08 19.27
N GLY A 406 -20.25 -13.13 18.43
CA GLY A 406 -21.29 -12.16 18.75
C GLY A 406 -20.79 -10.93 19.51
N LYS A 407 -19.53 -10.88 19.96
CA LYS A 407 -18.90 -9.68 20.55
C LYS A 407 -17.76 -9.13 19.72
N ASN A 408 -16.95 -10.00 19.14
CA ASN A 408 -15.85 -9.66 18.27
C ASN A 408 -15.64 -10.72 17.21
N ILE A 409 -14.90 -10.35 16.17
CA ILE A 409 -14.60 -11.20 15.02
C ILE A 409 -13.11 -11.21 14.72
N SER A 410 -12.63 -12.29 14.11
CA SER A 410 -11.27 -12.42 13.56
C SER A 410 -11.34 -12.94 12.14
N LEU A 411 -10.65 -12.30 11.21
CA LEU A 411 -10.63 -12.66 9.80
C LEU A 411 -9.25 -12.34 9.18
N ASP A 412 -9.08 -12.78 7.93
CA ASP A 412 -7.93 -12.43 7.08
C ASP A 412 -6.60 -12.80 7.73
N MET A 413 -6.51 -14.02 8.25
CA MET A 413 -5.32 -14.48 8.95
C MET A 413 -4.27 -14.97 7.95
N THR A 414 -3.19 -14.21 7.81
CA THR A 414 -2.02 -14.59 7.03
C THR A 414 -0.93 -15.19 7.91
N ASN A 415 -0.14 -16.12 7.36
CA ASN A 415 0.98 -16.74 8.05
C ASN A 415 2.30 -16.45 7.33
N PHE A 416 3.39 -16.30 8.07
CA PHE A 416 4.73 -16.24 7.49
C PHE A 416 5.80 -16.76 8.46
N GLU A 417 6.96 -17.10 7.92
CA GLU A 417 8.10 -17.64 8.65
C GLU A 417 9.28 -16.67 8.61
N ILE A 418 9.91 -16.45 9.76
CA ILE A 418 11.15 -15.71 9.91
C ILE A 418 12.05 -16.46 10.89
N LYS A 419 13.23 -16.90 10.42
CA LYS A 419 14.29 -17.54 11.23
C LYS A 419 13.82 -18.79 11.99
N GLY A 420 12.93 -19.58 11.39
CA GLY A 420 12.34 -20.80 11.95
C GLY A 420 11.19 -20.55 12.92
N GLU A 421 10.79 -19.29 13.13
CA GLU A 421 9.61 -18.93 13.90
C GLU A 421 8.47 -18.55 12.96
N TYR A 422 7.25 -18.98 13.31
CA TYR A 422 6.05 -18.71 12.54
C TYR A 422 5.21 -17.65 13.23
N TYR A 423 4.76 -16.68 12.43
CA TYR A 423 3.93 -15.57 12.83
C TYR A 423 2.62 -15.63 12.09
N VAL A 424 1.55 -15.18 12.73
CA VAL A 424 0.28 -14.87 12.08
C VAL A 424 -0.05 -13.41 12.29
N VAL A 425 -0.60 -12.78 11.26
CA VAL A 425 -1.22 -11.45 11.34
C VAL A 425 -2.65 -11.56 10.88
N TRP A 426 -3.58 -10.92 11.57
CA TRP A 426 -5.01 -10.99 11.25
C TRP A 426 -5.70 -9.66 11.54
N SER A 427 -6.89 -9.48 10.96
CA SER A 427 -7.78 -8.39 11.34
C SER A 427 -8.74 -8.84 12.44
N GLN A 428 -8.92 -8.01 13.45
CA GLN A 428 -9.90 -8.24 14.50
C GLN A 428 -10.65 -6.96 14.84
N ARG A 429 -11.98 -7.10 14.96
CA ARG A 429 -12.91 -6.02 15.27
C ARG A 429 -13.69 -6.32 16.54
N GLU A 430 -13.64 -5.38 17.47
CA GLU A 430 -14.43 -5.41 18.70
C GLU A 430 -15.72 -4.61 18.48
N PHE A 431 -16.89 -5.25 18.65
CA PHE A 431 -18.19 -4.59 18.52
C PHE A 431 -18.80 -4.19 19.88
N LEU A 432 -18.44 -4.92 20.93
CA LEU A 432 -18.99 -4.76 22.28
C LEU A 432 -17.88 -4.50 23.30
N PRO A 433 -18.07 -3.56 24.24
CA PRO A 433 -19.29 -2.76 24.48
C PRO A 433 -19.55 -1.66 23.43
N GLU A 434 -18.53 -1.29 22.65
CA GLU A 434 -18.60 -0.29 21.59
C GLU A 434 -17.76 -0.76 20.39
N ASP A 435 -18.11 -0.28 19.20
CA ASP A 435 -17.41 -0.60 17.96
C ASP A 435 -16.10 0.20 17.85
N LEU A 436 -14.97 -0.50 17.97
CA LEU A 436 -13.64 0.11 17.92
C LEU A 436 -13.04 0.17 16.50
N GLY A 437 -13.74 -0.38 15.52
CA GLY A 437 -13.18 -0.66 14.20
C GLY A 437 -12.34 -1.95 14.17
N ALA A 438 -11.83 -2.28 12.99
CA ALA A 438 -10.99 -3.44 12.77
C ALA A 438 -9.51 -3.04 12.77
N TRP A 439 -8.69 -3.74 13.55
CA TRP A 439 -7.26 -3.48 13.71
C TRP A 439 -6.44 -4.71 13.31
N LEU A 440 -5.17 -4.51 12.97
CA LEU A 440 -4.24 -5.60 12.72
C LEU A 440 -3.55 -6.04 14.00
N TYR A 441 -3.49 -7.35 14.21
CA TYR A 441 -2.79 -7.98 15.32
C TYR A 441 -1.74 -8.96 14.82
N ILE A 442 -0.65 -9.13 15.55
CA ILE A 442 0.38 -10.15 15.31
C ILE A 442 0.56 -11.06 16.53
N ALA A 443 0.86 -12.33 16.28
CA ALA A 443 1.29 -13.29 17.29
C ALA A 443 2.17 -14.38 16.67
N LYS A 444 2.95 -15.07 17.52
CA LYS A 444 3.60 -16.33 17.16
C LYS A 444 2.61 -17.48 17.22
N VAL A 445 2.81 -18.49 16.37
CA VAL A 445 1.95 -19.68 16.28
C VAL A 445 2.76 -20.97 16.41
N ASP A 446 2.13 -22.05 16.90
CA ASP A 446 2.73 -23.39 16.88
C ASP A 446 2.72 -23.94 15.44
N PRO A 447 3.87 -24.23 14.81
CA PRO A 447 3.87 -24.78 13.45
C PRO A 447 3.21 -26.16 13.32
N LYS A 448 3.11 -26.93 14.41
CA LYS A 448 2.44 -28.23 14.40
C LYS A 448 0.93 -28.12 14.49
N GLU A 449 0.45 -27.02 15.06
CA GLU A 449 -0.96 -26.66 15.18
C GLU A 449 -1.11 -25.18 14.76
N PRO A 450 -1.02 -24.84 13.46
CA PRO A 450 -0.99 -23.44 12.98
C PRO A 450 -2.28 -22.63 13.26
N TRP A 451 -3.24 -23.24 13.92
CA TRP A 451 -4.43 -22.62 14.50
C TRP A 451 -4.27 -22.31 16.00
N LYS A 452 -3.06 -22.38 16.59
CA LYS A 452 -2.85 -22.16 18.02
C LYS A 452 -1.71 -21.19 18.27
N LEU A 453 -2.04 -20.02 18.81
CA LEU A 453 -1.07 -19.01 19.20
C LEU A 453 -0.15 -19.53 20.32
N ILE A 454 1.10 -19.07 20.34
CA ILE A 454 2.07 -19.35 21.41
C ILE A 454 2.59 -18.07 22.08
N SER A 455 2.18 -16.90 21.59
CA SER A 455 2.35 -15.60 22.26
C SER A 455 0.98 -14.95 22.51
N ASP A 456 0.98 -13.84 23.24
CA ASP A 456 -0.19 -12.97 23.28
C ASP A 456 -0.31 -12.17 21.97
N PRO A 457 -1.53 -11.84 21.51
CA PRO A 457 -1.75 -10.88 20.44
C PRO A 457 -1.15 -9.50 20.75
N VAL A 458 -0.52 -8.88 19.75
CA VAL A 458 -0.01 -7.51 19.81
C VAL A 458 -0.67 -6.68 18.70
N VAL A 459 -1.18 -5.49 19.02
CA VAL A 459 -1.73 -4.56 18.01
C VAL A 459 -0.59 -4.00 17.17
N LEU A 460 -0.65 -4.18 15.85
CA LEU A 460 0.31 -3.62 14.89
C LEU A 460 -0.17 -2.33 14.23
N SER A 461 -1.42 -2.29 13.76
CA SER A 461 -1.97 -1.12 13.07
C SER A 461 -3.42 -0.89 13.45
N LYS A 462 -3.78 0.39 13.48
CA LYS A 462 -5.15 0.88 13.54
C LYS A 462 -5.38 1.83 12.35
N PRO A 463 -6.62 2.04 11.88
CA PRO A 463 -6.96 2.92 10.76
C PRO A 463 -6.89 4.42 11.14
N ASP A 464 -5.70 4.89 11.51
CA ASP A 464 -5.44 6.21 12.07
C ASP A 464 -5.27 7.33 11.04
N TYR A 465 -5.17 7.01 9.74
CA TYR A 465 -5.10 8.01 8.67
C TYR A 465 -6.45 8.23 7.97
N GLY A 466 -6.67 9.43 7.42
CA GLY A 466 -7.89 9.77 6.68
C GLY A 466 -8.22 8.83 5.51
N TRP A 467 -7.19 8.26 4.86
CA TRP A 467 -7.37 7.23 3.84
C TRP A 467 -7.76 5.86 4.41
N ALA A 468 -7.40 5.55 5.66
CA ALA A 468 -7.69 4.28 6.30
C ALA A 468 -9.06 4.26 6.99
N ASN A 469 -9.51 5.42 7.47
CA ASN A 469 -10.83 5.58 8.11
C ASN A 469 -11.89 6.21 7.19
N ASN A 470 -11.81 5.97 5.89
CA ASN A 470 -12.78 6.47 4.92
C ASN A 470 -14.01 5.54 4.89
N ASN A 471 -15.21 6.10 5.10
CA ASN A 471 -16.49 5.39 5.31
C ASN A 471 -16.57 4.42 6.51
N VAL A 472 -15.51 3.69 6.87
CA VAL A 472 -15.40 2.82 8.06
C VAL A 472 -13.98 2.84 8.63
N PHE A 473 -13.81 2.46 9.90
CA PHE A 473 -12.51 2.31 10.55
C PHE A 473 -12.05 0.85 10.44
N VAL A 474 -11.37 0.51 9.34
CA VAL A 474 -10.91 -0.86 9.08
C VAL A 474 -9.48 -0.84 8.58
N ASP A 475 -8.61 -1.65 9.22
CA ASP A 475 -7.42 -2.24 8.61
C ASP A 475 -7.63 -3.77 8.58
N GLU A 476 -7.58 -4.38 7.41
CA GLU A 476 -7.84 -5.82 7.18
C GLU A 476 -6.98 -6.39 6.04
N GLY A 477 -7.21 -7.65 5.63
CA GLY A 477 -6.49 -8.28 4.52
C GLY A 477 -4.95 -8.19 4.59
N PRO A 478 -4.29 -8.44 5.74
CA PRO A 478 -2.83 -8.39 5.83
C PRO A 478 -2.19 -9.50 5.00
N PHE A 479 -1.12 -9.22 4.26
CA PHE A 479 -0.34 -10.26 3.57
C PHE A 479 1.16 -9.92 3.56
N ALA A 480 1.99 -10.91 3.89
CA ALA A 480 3.43 -10.73 4.02
C ALA A 480 4.18 -10.93 2.68
N LEU A 481 5.07 -9.99 2.36
CA LEU A 481 6.06 -10.07 1.30
C LEU A 481 7.46 -9.91 1.91
N ILE A 482 8.19 -11.01 1.99
CA ILE A 482 9.56 -11.04 2.48
C ILE A 482 10.51 -10.84 1.30
N ARG A 483 11.37 -9.82 1.38
CA ARG A 483 12.37 -9.53 0.36
C ARG A 483 13.64 -9.00 1.00
N ASP A 484 14.77 -9.63 0.67
CA ASP A 484 16.08 -9.29 1.21
C ASP A 484 16.05 -9.21 2.75
N GLU A 485 16.42 -8.07 3.34
CA GLU A 485 16.40 -7.85 4.79
C GLU A 485 15.09 -7.20 5.31
N LYS A 486 14.10 -7.00 4.44
CA LYS A 486 12.83 -6.35 4.77
C LYS A 486 11.67 -7.35 4.79
N LEU A 487 10.73 -7.07 5.69
CA LEU A 487 9.40 -7.64 5.72
C LEU A 487 8.41 -6.52 5.38
N PHE A 488 7.78 -6.63 4.22
CA PHE A 488 6.67 -5.78 3.83
C PHE A 488 5.38 -6.52 4.20
N LEU A 489 4.49 -5.86 4.92
CA LEU A 489 3.16 -6.37 5.23
C LEU A 489 2.15 -5.38 4.63
N THR A 490 1.60 -5.74 3.47
CA THR A 490 0.48 -4.98 2.90
C THR A 490 -0.79 -5.32 3.64
N PHE A 491 -1.70 -4.37 3.69
CA PHE A 491 -3.02 -4.54 4.28
C PHE A 491 -4.01 -3.63 3.56
N ALA A 492 -5.28 -3.96 3.61
CA ALA A 492 -6.33 -3.12 3.06
C ALA A 492 -6.96 -2.24 4.14
N SER A 493 -7.48 -1.09 3.74
CA SER A 493 -8.21 -0.20 4.66
C SER A 493 -9.40 0.47 3.99
N ALA A 494 -10.21 1.16 4.81
CA ALA A 494 -11.47 1.81 4.43
C ALA A 494 -12.60 0.83 4.09
N MET A 495 -13.69 1.33 3.53
CA MET A 495 -14.85 0.52 3.16
C MET A 495 -14.56 -0.26 1.87
N ILE A 496 -15.14 -1.46 1.74
CA ILE A 496 -15.09 -2.31 0.53
C ILE A 496 -15.91 -1.74 -0.66
N ASP A 497 -15.75 -0.45 -0.93
CA ASP A 497 -16.27 0.34 -2.04
C ASP A 497 -15.10 1.01 -2.78
N ALA A 498 -15.36 2.05 -3.59
CA ALA A 498 -14.31 2.76 -4.32
C ALA A 498 -13.26 3.46 -3.42
N THR A 499 -13.47 3.53 -2.10
CA THR A 499 -12.54 4.08 -1.12
C THR A 499 -11.53 3.06 -0.58
N TYR A 500 -11.71 1.77 -0.88
CA TYR A 500 -10.81 0.70 -0.46
C TYR A 500 -9.41 0.90 -1.06
N VAL A 501 -8.37 0.69 -0.25
CA VAL A 501 -6.98 0.95 -0.63
C VAL A 501 -6.03 -0.06 0.00
N VAL A 502 -4.82 -0.19 -0.56
CA VAL A 502 -3.73 -0.99 0.02
C VAL A 502 -2.72 -0.09 0.74
N GLY A 503 -2.59 -0.24 2.06
CA GLY A 503 -1.54 0.34 2.89
C GLY A 503 -0.32 -0.58 3.05
N LEU A 504 0.71 -0.09 3.74
CA LEU A 504 1.96 -0.81 3.99
C LEU A 504 2.46 -0.62 5.42
N LEU A 505 2.82 -1.72 6.07
CA LEU A 505 3.72 -1.78 7.20
C LEU A 505 5.07 -2.36 6.72
N CYS A 506 6.18 -1.81 7.20
CA CYS A 506 7.53 -2.29 6.88
C CYS A 506 8.31 -2.55 8.17
N ALA A 507 9.05 -3.65 8.23
CA ALA A 507 9.97 -3.95 9.32
C ALA A 507 11.29 -4.52 8.79
N ASP A 508 12.38 -4.35 9.53
CA ASP A 508 13.57 -5.19 9.34
C ASP A 508 13.21 -6.61 9.78
N LYS A 509 13.45 -7.61 8.91
CA LYS A 509 13.12 -9.01 9.21
C LYS A 509 13.89 -9.56 10.42
N ASN A 510 14.95 -8.88 10.86
CA ASN A 510 15.76 -9.25 12.00
C ASN A 510 15.33 -8.56 13.31
N ALA A 511 14.40 -7.61 13.26
CA ALA A 511 13.86 -6.94 14.43
C ALA A 511 12.95 -7.86 15.27
N ASP A 512 12.56 -7.40 16.45
CA ASP A 512 11.51 -8.05 17.23
C ASP A 512 10.15 -7.71 16.62
N LEU A 513 9.59 -8.65 15.86
CA LEU A 513 8.33 -8.44 15.14
C LEU A 513 7.11 -8.32 16.08
N LEU A 514 7.23 -8.73 17.35
CA LEU A 514 6.19 -8.52 18.37
C LEU A 514 6.32 -7.16 19.07
N ASP A 515 7.33 -6.34 18.75
CA ASP A 515 7.43 -4.95 19.19
C ASP A 515 6.84 -4.04 18.09
N PRO A 516 5.71 -3.34 18.36
CA PRO A 516 5.12 -2.42 17.38
C PRO A 516 6.06 -1.32 16.90
N SER A 517 7.08 -0.95 17.69
CA SER A 517 8.06 0.07 17.30
C SER A 517 9.06 -0.42 16.24
N SER A 518 9.11 -1.72 15.98
CA SER A 518 9.86 -2.32 14.87
C SER A 518 9.20 -2.10 13.51
N TRP A 519 7.95 -1.63 13.49
CA TRP A 519 7.14 -1.48 12.30
C TRP A 519 6.94 -0.01 11.93
N GLU A 520 7.15 0.30 10.66
CA GLU A 520 6.88 1.61 10.09
C GLU A 520 5.64 1.54 9.19
N LYS A 521 4.61 2.32 9.53
CA LYS A 521 3.41 2.49 8.69
C LYS A 521 3.64 3.58 7.65
N GLY A 522 3.37 3.26 6.38
CA GLY A 522 3.39 4.25 5.30
C GLY A 522 2.35 5.36 5.53
N ASN A 523 2.69 6.60 5.20
CA ASN A 523 1.77 7.73 5.39
C ASN A 523 0.62 7.77 4.39
N TYR A 524 0.73 7.08 3.26
CA TYR A 524 -0.23 7.04 2.16
C TYR A 524 -0.30 5.64 1.52
N PRO A 525 -1.40 5.29 0.84
CA PRO A 525 -1.57 3.97 0.24
C PRO A 525 -0.65 3.72 -0.96
N LEU A 526 -0.31 2.44 -1.19
CA LEU A 526 0.42 1.96 -2.37
C LEU A 526 -0.49 1.74 -3.58
N LEU A 527 -1.77 1.45 -3.34
CA LEU A 527 -2.73 1.15 -4.40
C LEU A 527 -4.09 1.76 -4.07
N THR A 528 -4.67 2.48 -5.03
CA THR A 528 -5.95 3.20 -4.88
C THR A 528 -6.76 3.14 -6.17
N SER A 529 -8.01 3.61 -6.15
CA SER A 529 -8.85 3.82 -7.34
C SER A 529 -8.25 4.77 -8.39
N ARG A 530 -7.16 5.48 -8.08
CA ARG A 530 -6.44 6.38 -9.01
C ARG A 530 -5.23 5.72 -9.67
N SER A 531 -4.84 4.54 -9.21
CA SER A 531 -3.65 3.83 -9.68
C SER A 531 -3.83 3.24 -11.08
N ALA A 532 -5.01 2.71 -11.39
CA ALA A 532 -5.33 2.11 -12.68
C ALA A 532 -6.76 2.48 -13.13
N PRO A 533 -6.95 3.08 -14.32
CA PRO A 533 -8.28 3.45 -14.81
C PRO A 533 -9.22 2.25 -14.90
N GLY A 534 -10.45 2.39 -14.39
CA GLY A 534 -11.47 1.35 -14.44
C GLY A 534 -11.46 0.38 -13.26
N GLU A 535 -10.42 0.40 -12.44
CA GLU A 535 -10.28 -0.43 -11.23
C GLU A 535 -10.53 0.42 -9.98
N TYR A 536 -11.63 0.16 -9.27
CA TYR A 536 -12.03 0.95 -8.11
C TYR A 536 -12.01 0.12 -6.83
N GLY A 537 -11.50 0.70 -5.75
CA GLY A 537 -11.39 0.04 -4.46
C GLY A 537 -10.45 -1.16 -4.45
N PRO A 538 -9.21 -1.05 -4.96
CA PRO A 538 -8.30 -2.18 -4.95
C PRO A 538 -7.84 -2.52 -3.54
N GLY A 539 -7.88 -3.81 -3.17
CA GLY A 539 -7.41 -4.24 -1.85
C GLY A 539 -7.39 -5.76 -1.67
N HIS A 540 -7.20 -6.15 -0.42
CA HIS A 540 -7.06 -7.52 0.07
C HIS A 540 -6.15 -8.36 -0.86
N ASN A 541 -4.89 -7.95 -0.93
CA ASN A 541 -3.96 -8.52 -1.88
C ASN A 541 -3.13 -9.66 -1.30
N SER A 542 -2.67 -10.55 -2.16
CA SER A 542 -1.71 -11.61 -1.88
C SER A 542 -0.59 -11.63 -2.92
N TYR A 543 0.47 -12.40 -2.63
CA TYR A 543 1.62 -12.50 -3.51
C TYR A 543 1.94 -13.94 -3.92
N VAL A 544 2.30 -14.10 -5.19
CA VAL A 544 2.89 -15.34 -5.72
C VAL A 544 4.15 -15.03 -6.52
N ILE A 545 5.14 -15.92 -6.45
CA ILE A 545 6.35 -15.85 -7.28
C ILE A 545 6.21 -16.85 -8.44
N ASP A 546 6.39 -16.39 -9.67
CA ASP A 546 6.35 -17.25 -10.85
C ASP A 546 7.64 -18.08 -11.02
N ASP A 547 7.68 -18.95 -12.05
CA ASP A 547 8.87 -19.75 -12.37
C ASP A 547 10.08 -18.91 -12.82
N GLU A 548 9.86 -17.65 -13.18
CA GLU A 548 10.89 -16.72 -13.65
C GLU A 548 11.44 -15.82 -12.54
N GLY A 549 10.86 -15.91 -11.34
CA GLY A 549 11.20 -15.09 -10.17
C GLY A 549 10.48 -13.75 -10.11
N ASN A 550 9.49 -13.49 -10.97
CA ASN A 550 8.65 -12.30 -10.84
C ASN A 550 7.66 -12.47 -9.70
N VAL A 551 7.49 -11.41 -8.93
CA VAL A 551 6.46 -11.32 -7.89
C VAL A 551 5.18 -10.77 -8.53
N TRP A 552 4.05 -11.42 -8.31
CA TRP A 552 2.74 -11.02 -8.79
C TRP A 552 1.82 -10.68 -7.62
N ASN A 553 1.18 -9.53 -7.70
CA ASN A 553 0.14 -9.05 -6.79
C ASN A 553 -1.22 -9.52 -7.29
N ALA A 554 -1.82 -10.50 -6.62
CA ALA A 554 -3.23 -10.83 -6.80
C ALA A 554 -4.04 -9.97 -5.84
N TYR A 555 -5.06 -9.26 -6.33
CA TYR A 555 -5.87 -8.33 -5.55
C TYR A 555 -7.30 -8.36 -6.06
N HIS A 556 -8.27 -7.84 -5.32
CA HIS A 556 -9.58 -7.56 -5.90
C HIS A 556 -9.79 -6.06 -6.08
N ALA A 557 -10.60 -5.70 -7.06
CA ALA A 557 -11.14 -4.35 -7.25
C ALA A 557 -12.53 -4.46 -7.91
N ARG A 558 -13.20 -3.34 -8.13
CA ARG A 558 -14.47 -3.27 -8.86
C ARG A 558 -14.25 -2.75 -10.29
N PRO A 559 -14.78 -3.41 -11.34
CA PRO A 559 -14.81 -2.87 -12.69
C PRO A 559 -15.87 -1.76 -12.78
N GLY A 560 -15.43 -0.51 -12.65
CA GLY A 560 -16.33 0.60 -12.34
C GLY A 560 -16.79 0.59 -10.87
N VAL A 561 -17.38 1.70 -10.40
CA VAL A 561 -17.80 1.83 -8.99
C VAL A 561 -18.95 0.89 -8.59
N ASP A 562 -19.78 0.47 -9.56
CA ASP A 562 -20.95 -0.39 -9.35
C ASP A 562 -20.68 -1.89 -9.63
N GLY A 563 -19.50 -2.22 -10.15
CA GLY A 563 -19.13 -3.60 -10.48
C GLY A 563 -18.94 -4.46 -9.22
N PRO A 564 -19.10 -5.79 -9.33
CA PRO A 564 -18.78 -6.70 -8.23
C PRO A 564 -17.28 -6.72 -7.96
N ARG A 565 -16.88 -7.04 -6.72
CA ARG A 565 -15.47 -7.29 -6.41
C ARG A 565 -15.00 -8.46 -7.26
N SER A 566 -13.91 -8.23 -7.99
CA SER A 566 -13.39 -9.15 -8.98
C SER A 566 -11.87 -9.16 -8.90
N SER A 567 -11.28 -10.32 -9.14
CA SER A 567 -9.84 -10.52 -9.01
C SER A 567 -9.08 -9.86 -10.16
N GLY A 568 -7.97 -9.22 -9.85
CA GLY A 568 -6.94 -8.72 -10.74
C GLY A 568 -5.59 -9.35 -10.43
N LEU A 569 -4.66 -9.24 -11.38
CA LEU A 569 -3.28 -9.72 -11.23
C LEU A 569 -2.34 -8.71 -11.88
N ARG A 570 -1.35 -8.24 -11.14
CA ARG A 570 -0.37 -7.27 -11.66
C ARG A 570 1.03 -7.61 -11.17
N ARG A 571 2.03 -7.43 -12.02
CA ARG A 571 3.43 -7.63 -11.62
C ARG A 571 3.81 -6.60 -10.57
N VAL A 572 4.44 -7.04 -9.48
CA VAL A 572 5.08 -6.16 -8.52
C VAL A 572 6.41 -5.71 -9.10
N HIS A 573 6.59 -4.40 -9.18
CA HIS A 573 7.89 -3.79 -9.43
C HIS A 573 8.50 -3.35 -8.10
N PHE A 574 9.81 -3.12 -8.07
CA PHE A 574 10.50 -2.64 -6.88
C PHE A 574 11.23 -1.34 -7.23
N ASP A 575 11.02 -0.32 -6.40
CA ASP A 575 11.58 1.01 -6.64
C ASP A 575 13.07 1.10 -6.27
N ILE A 576 13.62 2.31 -6.33
CA ILE A 576 15.03 2.60 -6.03
C ILE A 576 15.48 2.25 -4.60
N ASP A 577 14.55 1.99 -3.66
CA ASP A 577 14.81 1.55 -2.29
C ASP A 577 14.34 0.10 -2.01
N ASP A 578 14.04 -0.65 -3.09
CA ASP A 578 13.46 -1.99 -3.08
C ASP A 578 12.07 -2.09 -2.41
N TYR A 579 11.30 -0.99 -2.37
CA TYR A 579 9.90 -1.02 -1.91
C TYR A 579 8.97 -1.49 -3.05
N PRO A 580 7.87 -2.20 -2.73
CA PRO A 580 6.95 -2.68 -3.74
C PRO A 580 6.15 -1.54 -4.38
N VAL A 581 6.10 -1.55 -5.72
CA VAL A 581 5.29 -0.68 -6.56
C VAL A 581 4.16 -1.52 -7.14
N LEU A 582 2.94 -1.28 -6.67
CA LEU A 582 1.75 -2.11 -6.97
C LEU A 582 0.89 -1.56 -8.10
N ASP A 583 1.19 -0.36 -8.60
CA ASP A 583 0.42 0.38 -9.60
C ASP A 583 1.10 0.45 -10.98
N LEU A 584 2.14 -0.36 -11.20
CA LEU A 584 2.80 -0.48 -12.49
C LEU A 584 1.93 -1.27 -13.49
N ILE A 585 1.08 -0.57 -14.23
CA ILE A 585 0.25 -1.16 -15.31
C ILE A 585 1.10 -1.72 -16.46
N GLU A 586 0.56 -2.67 -17.22
CA GLU A 586 1.30 -3.43 -18.23
C GLU A 586 1.96 -2.56 -19.31
N GLU A 587 1.30 -1.49 -19.75
CA GLU A 587 1.82 -0.59 -20.78
C GLU A 587 3.02 0.21 -20.28
N LYS A 588 3.06 0.51 -18.97
CA LYS A 588 4.21 1.14 -18.32
C LYS A 588 5.30 0.12 -18.01
N ASP A 589 4.93 -1.12 -17.69
CA ASP A 589 5.88 -2.20 -17.40
C ASP A 589 6.70 -2.59 -18.64
N LEU A 590 6.05 -2.68 -19.80
CA LEU A 590 6.70 -2.93 -21.07
C LEU A 590 6.09 -2.06 -22.16
N ASN A 591 6.81 -0.99 -22.47
CA ASN A 591 6.40 -0.01 -23.47
C ASN A 591 6.19 -0.71 -24.83
N PRO A 592 4.98 -0.63 -25.43
CA PRO A 592 4.66 -1.27 -26.70
C PRO A 592 5.66 -0.98 -27.84
N GLU A 593 6.23 0.22 -27.87
CA GLU A 593 7.19 0.65 -28.91
C GLU A 593 8.58 0.01 -28.75
N LEU A 594 8.91 -0.52 -27.56
CA LEU A 594 10.22 -1.10 -27.26
C LEU A 594 10.25 -2.64 -27.33
N ARG A 595 9.11 -3.29 -27.62
CA ARG A 595 8.96 -4.75 -27.53
C ARG A 595 9.74 -5.54 -28.58
N ASN A 596 10.01 -4.96 -29.74
CA ASN A 596 10.69 -5.67 -30.82
C ASN A 596 12.21 -5.49 -30.68
N VAL A 597 12.92 -6.60 -30.53
CA VAL A 597 14.37 -6.62 -30.30
C VAL A 597 15.11 -7.41 -31.36
N THR A 598 16.41 -7.13 -31.50
CA THR A 598 17.31 -7.87 -32.38
C THR A 598 18.64 -8.15 -31.69
N MET A 599 19.22 -9.33 -31.93
CA MET A 599 20.45 -9.79 -31.29
C MET A 599 21.29 -10.61 -32.29
N ASP A 600 22.62 -10.56 -32.14
CA ASP A 600 23.53 -11.47 -32.85
C ASP A 600 23.81 -12.71 -32.00
N ILE A 601 23.68 -13.90 -32.58
CA ILE A 601 24.04 -15.16 -31.91
C ILE A 601 25.16 -15.87 -32.65
N ILE A 602 25.99 -16.58 -31.89
CA ILE A 602 27.02 -17.48 -32.41
C ILE A 602 26.58 -18.91 -32.08
N VAL A 603 26.15 -19.65 -33.10
CA VAL A 603 25.86 -21.09 -33.00
C VAL A 603 27.19 -21.83 -33.02
N LYS A 604 27.41 -22.70 -32.03
CA LYS A 604 28.66 -23.45 -31.85
C LYS A 604 28.70 -24.79 -32.56
#